data_AF-A0A6A3BA09-F1
#
_entry.id   AF-A0A6A3BA09-F1
#
_cell.length_a   1.000
_cell.length_b   1.000
_cell.length_c   1.000
_cell.angle_alpha   90.00
_cell.angle_beta   90.00
_cell.angle_gamma   90.00
#
_symmetry.space_group_name_H-M   'P 1'
#
loop_
_entity.id
_entity.type
_entity.pdbx_description
1 polymer ?
#
loop_
_entity_poly.entity_id
_entity_poly.type
_entity_poly.pdbx_seq_one_letter_code
_entity_poly.pdbx_strand_id
1 'polypeptide(L)'
;MECYVQRKAIRPDFRSLVIWCEASQELHRRADSYRDHLECSKGCNKKSIEKAENLTSGFGSEADLIVPFSRNLPLNDGLRFEIENSSDVKVREFDIPLNVYRAVLEVEVVISLDGEVVGAVWPFTVVYTGGINPLFWRTISGICSFDLPSYDIEISPFLGNLLDGKMHELSFSVTNALNVCYVDANLHLWLDSKSGKTEGKLLQHHVVPLDVSSVFDFKGLNGTFVTNTTRFVSSTGWVKSTYGTFATKYVQDLRYSNTMVMAKDGNLQIVNQTIRFDDSVYAKLPASNVESKKSLKRFRLSLYTDNVYGGNGTQLMVTNVTLGFNEKMFKDADAKLPTSLLRNLQEGNGVIVVKYNVVISGVGSTQQSYDYNGDKFCYSRNISSSNYIIVDDEVRKTCNERSKTLVGYGLTRWWP
;
A
#
# COMPACT_ATOMS: atom_id res chain seq x y z
N MET A 1 -30.21 -12.40 -19.83
CA MET A 1 -29.25 -13.19 -19.03
C MET A 1 -29.20 -12.57 -17.65
N GLU A 2 -29.96 -13.14 -16.73
CA GLU A 2 -30.06 -12.69 -15.34
C GLU A 2 -28.89 -13.30 -14.55
N CYS A 3 -28.04 -12.45 -13.95
CA CYS A 3 -27.01 -12.90 -13.03
C CYS A 3 -27.64 -13.12 -11.65
N TYR A 4 -27.76 -14.38 -11.26
CA TYR A 4 -28.13 -14.80 -9.91
C TYR A 4 -27.01 -14.44 -8.93
N VAL A 5 -27.27 -13.50 -8.02
CA VAL A 5 -26.48 -13.31 -6.80
C VAL A 5 -26.99 -14.32 -5.76
N GLN A 6 -26.25 -15.41 -5.55
CA GLN A 6 -26.53 -16.34 -4.44
C GLN A 6 -26.29 -15.63 -3.10
N ARG A 7 -27.37 -15.23 -2.42
CA ARG A 7 -27.35 -14.80 -1.02
C ARG A 7 -27.13 -16.01 -0.12
N LYS A 8 -25.92 -16.17 0.42
CA LYS A 8 -25.71 -16.98 1.62
C LYS A 8 -25.87 -16.05 2.83
N ALA A 9 -26.99 -16.19 3.54
CA ALA A 9 -27.25 -15.44 4.76
C ALA A 9 -26.31 -15.95 5.87
N ILE A 10 -25.32 -15.14 6.23
CA ILE A 10 -24.44 -15.39 7.38
C ILE A 10 -24.84 -14.39 8.47
N ARG A 11 -25.18 -14.92 9.65
CA ARG A 11 -25.57 -14.14 10.84
C ARG A 11 -24.37 -13.27 11.27
N PRO A 12 -24.53 -11.98 11.52
CA PRO A 12 -23.41 -11.16 11.95
C PRO A 12 -23.24 -11.26 13.47
N ASP A 13 -22.12 -11.82 13.92
CA ASP A 13 -21.64 -11.72 15.31
C ASP A 13 -20.59 -10.60 15.37
N PHE A 14 -21.00 -9.42 15.86
CA PHE A 14 -20.23 -8.17 15.86
C PHE A 14 -19.39 -8.03 17.15
N ARG A 15 -18.44 -8.93 17.41
CA ARG A 15 -17.64 -8.92 18.66
C ARG A 15 -16.15 -8.61 18.52
N SER A 16 -15.69 -8.25 17.33
CA SER A 16 -14.30 -7.83 17.10
C SER A 16 -14.27 -6.83 15.96
N LEU A 17 -13.47 -5.77 16.09
CA LEU A 17 -13.14 -4.95 14.93
C LEU A 17 -12.16 -5.74 14.07
N VAL A 18 -12.73 -6.53 13.19
CA VAL A 18 -12.00 -7.22 12.13
C VAL A 18 -11.99 -6.26 10.95
N ILE A 19 -10.80 -5.80 10.56
CA ILE A 19 -10.59 -5.21 9.24
C ILE A 19 -10.87 -6.33 8.24
N TRP A 20 -11.96 -6.20 7.50
CA TRP A 20 -12.32 -7.15 6.44
C TRP A 20 -11.32 -7.01 5.29
N CYS A 21 -10.41 -7.99 5.15
CA CYS A 21 -9.71 -8.23 3.89
C CYS A 21 -10.66 -8.98 2.94
N GLU A 22 -11.59 -8.26 2.32
CA GLU A 22 -12.37 -8.84 1.21
C GLU A 22 -12.03 -8.04 -0.06
N ALA A 23 -10.99 -8.49 -0.77
CA ALA A 23 -10.50 -7.77 -1.94
C ALA A 23 -11.36 -7.97 -3.18
N SER A 24 -11.87 -6.85 -3.68
CA SER A 24 -12.35 -6.68 -5.05
C SER A 24 -11.21 -6.90 -6.04
N GLN A 25 -11.53 -7.54 -7.17
CA GLN A 25 -10.64 -7.89 -8.27
C GLN A 25 -10.08 -6.65 -8.97
N GLU A 26 -8.84 -6.22 -8.70
CA GLU A 26 -8.08 -5.43 -9.69
C GLU A 26 -6.59 -5.30 -9.34
N LEU A 27 -5.76 -6.24 -9.83
CA LEU A 27 -4.31 -6.03 -10.03
C LEU A 27 -3.88 -6.29 -11.48
N HIS A 28 -4.82 -6.72 -12.34
CA HIS A 28 -4.53 -7.05 -13.74
C HIS A 28 -4.44 -5.84 -14.67
N ARG A 29 -4.95 -4.65 -14.31
CA ARG A 29 -4.94 -3.51 -15.25
C ARG A 29 -3.54 -3.03 -15.66
N ARG A 30 -2.52 -3.13 -14.81
CA ARG A 30 -1.15 -2.74 -15.21
C ARG A 30 -0.52 -3.77 -16.14
N ALA A 31 -0.70 -5.07 -15.88
CA ALA A 31 -0.22 -6.12 -16.77
C ALA A 31 -0.93 -6.11 -18.14
N ASP A 32 -2.25 -5.85 -18.15
CA ASP A 32 -3.05 -5.76 -19.38
C ASP A 32 -2.76 -4.46 -20.16
N SER A 33 -2.51 -3.33 -19.48
CA SER A 33 -2.02 -2.11 -20.13
C SER A 33 -0.71 -2.33 -20.89
N TYR A 34 0.21 -3.15 -20.36
CA TYR A 34 1.43 -3.53 -21.09
C TYR A 34 1.13 -4.45 -22.29
N ARG A 35 0.12 -5.32 -22.18
CA ARG A 35 -0.31 -6.22 -23.26
C ARG A 35 -0.96 -5.47 -24.42
N ASP A 36 -1.78 -4.47 -24.12
CA ASP A 36 -2.42 -3.59 -25.12
C ASP A 36 -1.39 -2.71 -25.85
N HIS A 37 -0.32 -2.28 -25.15
CA HIS A 37 0.80 -1.58 -25.79
C HIS A 37 1.59 -2.47 -26.76
N LEU A 38 1.70 -3.78 -26.47
CA LEU A 38 2.33 -4.75 -27.36
C LEU A 38 1.46 -5.06 -28.59
N GLU A 39 0.13 -5.10 -28.46
CA GLU A 39 -0.77 -5.33 -29.61
C GLU A 39 -0.89 -4.12 -30.55
N CYS A 40 -0.72 -2.89 -30.03
CA CYS A 40 -0.70 -1.67 -30.85
C CYS A 40 0.60 -1.48 -31.66
N SER A 41 1.64 -2.28 -31.40
CA SER A 41 2.93 -2.20 -32.09
C SER A 41 3.02 -2.99 -33.42
N LYS A 42 2.00 -3.80 -33.76
CA LYS A 42 2.01 -4.64 -34.97
C LYS A 42 1.63 -3.92 -36.28
N GLY A 43 1.54 -2.59 -36.28
CA GLY A 43 1.10 -1.80 -37.44
C GLY A 43 1.93 -0.58 -37.83
N CYS A 44 3.09 -0.32 -37.22
CA CYS A 44 3.82 0.92 -37.49
C CYS A 44 4.96 0.71 -38.51
N ASN A 45 4.89 1.47 -39.60
CA ASN A 45 5.78 1.44 -40.75
C ASN A 45 7.27 1.67 -40.40
N LYS A 46 8.13 0.94 -41.11
CA LYS A 46 9.57 0.74 -40.95
C LYS A 46 10.47 1.98 -41.19
N LYS A 47 10.10 3.18 -40.70
CA LYS A 47 10.82 4.44 -41.01
C LYS A 47 11.31 5.28 -39.82
N SER A 48 11.24 4.79 -38.57
CA SER A 48 11.67 5.56 -37.39
C SER A 48 12.80 4.92 -36.57
N ILE A 49 13.57 3.99 -37.14
CA ILE A 49 14.61 3.23 -36.40
C ILE A 49 15.93 4.02 -36.20
N GLU A 50 16.11 5.22 -36.76
CA GLU A 50 17.40 5.95 -36.63
C GLU A 50 17.47 7.01 -35.51
N LYS A 51 16.61 6.97 -34.48
CA LYS A 51 16.69 7.98 -33.39
C LYS A 51 16.42 7.49 -31.97
N ALA A 52 16.63 6.21 -31.69
CA ALA A 52 16.43 5.61 -30.36
C ALA A 52 17.72 5.16 -29.66
N GLU A 53 18.88 5.74 -29.99
CA GLU A 53 20.17 5.35 -29.38
C GLU A 53 20.55 6.11 -28.09
N ASN A 54 19.63 6.82 -27.43
CA ASN A 54 19.93 7.52 -26.17
C ASN A 54 18.80 7.40 -25.12
N LEU A 55 18.24 6.20 -24.93
CA LEU A 55 17.50 5.88 -23.70
C LEU A 55 18.50 5.48 -22.63
N THR A 56 18.84 6.43 -21.76
CA THR A 56 19.58 6.15 -20.52
C THR A 56 18.81 5.12 -19.71
N SER A 57 19.34 3.91 -19.59
CA SER A 57 18.89 2.83 -18.70
C SER A 57 19.10 3.26 -17.24
N GLY A 58 18.27 4.18 -16.76
CA GLY A 58 18.34 4.77 -15.41
C GLY A 58 17.35 4.12 -14.45
N PHE A 59 17.42 4.48 -13.16
CA PHE A 59 16.58 3.96 -12.07
C PHE A 59 15.09 4.39 -12.16
N GLY A 60 14.70 5.01 -13.29
CA GLY A 60 13.36 5.48 -13.62
C GLY A 60 12.78 4.93 -14.93
N SER A 61 13.43 3.94 -15.58
CA SER A 61 12.86 3.24 -16.73
C SER A 61 11.82 2.19 -16.31
N GLU A 62 10.90 1.86 -17.23
CA GLU A 62 9.95 0.75 -17.09
C GLU A 62 10.69 -0.60 -17.07
N ALA A 63 10.07 -1.62 -16.49
CA ALA A 63 10.63 -2.97 -16.41
C ALA A 63 10.58 -3.68 -17.78
N ASP A 64 11.58 -4.50 -18.06
CA ASP A 64 11.67 -5.27 -19.31
C ASP A 64 10.86 -6.58 -19.23
N LEU A 65 10.69 -7.11 -18.02
CA LEU A 65 9.95 -8.35 -17.75
C LEU A 65 9.20 -8.24 -16.41
N ILE A 66 7.94 -8.70 -16.40
CA ILE A 66 7.13 -8.82 -15.18
C ILE A 66 6.81 -10.30 -14.96
N VAL A 67 7.15 -10.81 -13.78
CA VAL A 67 6.85 -12.18 -13.35
C VAL A 67 5.78 -12.14 -12.26
N PRO A 68 4.53 -12.55 -12.55
CA PRO A 68 3.46 -12.54 -11.56
C PRO A 68 3.55 -13.73 -10.60
N PHE A 69 3.40 -13.46 -9.31
CA PHE A 69 3.30 -14.42 -8.22
C PHE A 69 1.85 -14.48 -7.72
N SER A 70 1.14 -15.49 -8.21
CA SER A 70 -0.27 -15.78 -7.96
C SER A 70 -0.49 -17.30 -7.83
N ARG A 71 -1.67 -17.73 -7.37
CA ARG A 71 -2.10 -19.14 -7.39
C ARG A 71 -2.14 -19.68 -8.82
N ASN A 72 -1.90 -20.99 -8.95
CA ASN A 72 -2.06 -21.72 -10.21
C ASN A 72 -3.55 -21.98 -10.50
N LEU A 73 -3.92 -22.01 -11.78
CA LEU A 73 -5.25 -22.37 -12.28
C LEU A 73 -5.67 -23.79 -11.80
N PRO A 74 -6.98 -24.08 -11.59
CA PRO A 74 -8.15 -23.49 -12.25
C PRO A 74 -8.93 -22.39 -11.49
N LEU A 75 -9.63 -21.58 -12.28
CA LEU A 75 -10.33 -20.29 -12.02
C LEU A 75 -11.52 -20.30 -11.04
N ASN A 76 -11.80 -21.38 -10.31
CA ASN A 76 -13.02 -21.43 -9.51
C ASN A 76 -12.97 -20.50 -8.28
N ASP A 77 -11.77 -20.22 -7.79
CA ASP A 77 -11.48 -19.25 -6.73
C ASP A 77 -10.33 -18.34 -7.20
N GLY A 78 -10.36 -17.05 -6.84
CA GLY A 78 -9.48 -16.02 -7.41
C GLY A 78 -7.98 -16.35 -7.38
N LEU A 79 -7.19 -15.64 -8.20
CA LEU A 79 -5.76 -15.91 -8.42
C LEU A 79 -4.84 -15.57 -7.23
N ARG A 80 -5.37 -15.06 -6.10
CA ARG A 80 -4.55 -14.64 -4.95
C ARG A 80 -4.27 -15.79 -3.98
N PHE A 81 -3.08 -15.80 -3.41
CA PHE A 81 -2.75 -16.68 -2.29
C PHE A 81 -3.60 -16.33 -1.08
N GLU A 82 -4.16 -17.34 -0.43
CA GLU A 82 -4.98 -17.17 0.76
C GLU A 82 -4.16 -17.62 1.96
N ILE A 83 -3.82 -16.68 2.84
CA ILE A 83 -3.14 -16.94 4.10
C ILE A 83 -4.22 -17.06 5.16
N GLU A 84 -4.48 -18.27 5.64
CA GLU A 84 -5.61 -18.55 6.53
C GLU A 84 -5.37 -18.04 7.96
N ASN A 85 -4.11 -18.06 8.41
CA ASN A 85 -3.71 -17.72 9.78
C ASN A 85 -2.22 -17.36 9.85
N SER A 86 -1.76 -16.97 11.05
CA SER A 86 -0.38 -16.50 11.27
C SER A 86 0.73 -17.53 11.06
N SER A 87 0.40 -18.82 11.02
CA SER A 87 1.35 -19.91 10.77
C SER A 87 1.36 -20.39 9.32
N ASP A 88 0.45 -19.87 8.50
CA ASP A 88 0.35 -20.21 7.08
C ASP A 88 1.34 -19.37 6.27
N VAL A 89 2.25 -20.05 5.58
CA VAL A 89 3.28 -19.45 4.73
C VAL A 89 3.08 -19.96 3.32
N LYS A 90 2.96 -19.04 2.37
CA LYS A 90 2.78 -19.39 0.95
C LYS A 90 4.09 -19.25 0.22
N VAL A 91 4.55 -20.34 -0.37
CA VAL A 91 5.84 -20.43 -1.05
C VAL A 91 5.60 -20.60 -2.55
N ARG A 92 6.42 -19.94 -3.37
CA ARG A 92 6.49 -20.16 -4.81
C ARG A 92 7.94 -20.19 -5.27
N GLU A 93 8.29 -21.26 -5.96
CA GLU A 93 9.60 -21.38 -6.60
C GLU A 93 9.65 -20.53 -7.88
N PHE A 94 10.80 -19.93 -8.14
CA PHE A 94 11.05 -19.16 -9.35
C PHE A 94 12.55 -19.13 -9.70
N ASP A 95 12.85 -18.92 -10.97
CA ASP A 95 14.16 -18.51 -11.47
C ASP A 95 14.03 -17.17 -12.20
N ILE A 96 15.16 -16.50 -12.44
CA ILE A 96 15.20 -15.24 -13.18
C ILE A 96 16.25 -15.32 -14.31
N PRO A 97 16.08 -14.55 -15.40
CA PRO A 97 17.10 -14.45 -16.43
C PRO A 97 18.46 -14.02 -15.85
N LEU A 98 19.53 -14.68 -16.28
CA LEU A 98 20.88 -14.44 -15.75
C LEU A 98 21.45 -13.05 -16.09
N ASN A 99 20.80 -12.29 -16.96
CA ASN A 99 21.19 -10.94 -17.35
C ASN A 99 20.40 -9.83 -16.64
N VAL A 100 19.67 -10.12 -15.57
CA VAL A 100 18.97 -9.11 -14.77
C VAL A 100 19.98 -8.20 -14.06
N TYR A 101 19.79 -6.87 -14.14
CA TYR A 101 20.61 -5.90 -13.40
C TYR A 101 19.86 -5.11 -12.35
N ARG A 102 18.52 -5.16 -12.35
CA ARG A 102 17.65 -4.58 -11.32
C ARG A 102 16.40 -5.43 -11.14
N ALA A 103 15.92 -5.54 -9.90
CA ALA A 103 14.72 -6.29 -9.56
C ALA A 103 13.95 -5.60 -8.43
N VAL A 104 12.65 -5.37 -8.64
CA VAL A 104 11.74 -4.75 -7.68
C VAL A 104 10.51 -5.63 -7.53
N LEU A 105 10.11 -5.90 -6.29
CA LEU A 105 8.94 -6.69 -5.97
C LEU A 105 7.80 -5.79 -5.50
N GLU A 106 6.66 -5.85 -6.18
CA GLU A 106 5.43 -5.14 -5.84
C GLU A 106 4.51 -6.09 -5.05
N VAL A 107 4.12 -5.74 -3.81
CA VAL A 107 3.49 -6.67 -2.84
C VAL A 107 2.72 -5.97 -1.71
N GLU A 108 1.95 -6.72 -0.92
CA GLU A 108 1.14 -6.20 0.20
C GLU A 108 1.51 -6.76 1.61
N VAL A 109 2.49 -7.67 1.75
CA VAL A 109 2.78 -8.41 3.01
C VAL A 109 4.27 -8.60 3.33
N VAL A 110 4.60 -9.43 4.34
CA VAL A 110 5.97 -9.84 4.69
C VAL A 110 6.49 -10.83 3.66
N ILE A 111 7.71 -10.60 3.18
CA ILE A 111 8.34 -11.42 2.16
C ILE A 111 9.66 -11.98 2.65
N SER A 112 9.86 -13.26 2.40
CA SER A 112 11.14 -13.91 2.54
C SER A 112 11.61 -14.49 1.21
N LEU A 113 12.93 -14.43 0.98
CA LEU A 113 13.62 -15.03 -0.15
C LEU A 113 14.58 -16.09 0.39
N ASP A 114 14.45 -17.33 -0.06
CA ASP A 114 15.23 -18.49 0.41
C ASP A 114 15.26 -18.59 1.95
N GLY A 115 14.13 -18.31 2.58
CA GLY A 115 13.96 -18.33 4.05
C GLY A 115 14.32 -17.03 4.78
N GLU A 116 15.00 -16.07 4.14
CA GLU A 116 15.43 -14.82 4.75
C GLU A 116 14.48 -13.65 4.46
N VAL A 117 14.10 -12.87 5.47
CA VAL A 117 13.21 -11.71 5.27
C VAL A 117 13.90 -10.62 4.46
N VAL A 118 13.39 -10.34 3.26
CA VAL A 118 13.94 -9.28 2.40
C VAL A 118 13.20 -7.96 2.50
N GLY A 119 11.98 -7.97 3.03
CA GLY A 119 11.18 -6.77 3.26
C GLY A 119 9.81 -7.07 3.88
N ALA A 120 9.10 -6.01 4.24
CA ALA A 120 7.74 -6.12 4.76
C ALA A 120 6.89 -4.90 4.40
N VAL A 121 5.58 -5.12 4.35
CA VAL A 121 4.58 -4.08 4.09
C VAL A 121 3.53 -4.09 5.20
N TRP A 122 3.23 -2.89 5.72
CA TRP A 122 2.07 -2.65 6.57
C TRP A 122 1.09 -1.78 5.79
N PRO A 123 0.10 -2.39 5.12
CA PRO A 123 -0.72 -1.70 4.14
C PRO A 123 -1.67 -0.69 4.80
N PHE A 124 -2.15 0.24 3.98
CA PHE A 124 -3.24 1.13 4.35
C PHE A 124 -4.49 0.31 4.68
N THR A 125 -5.21 0.68 5.74
CA THR A 125 -6.46 0.01 6.08
C THR A 125 -7.57 0.40 5.11
N VAL A 126 -7.88 -0.51 4.18
CA VAL A 126 -8.97 -0.36 3.22
C VAL A 126 -10.28 -0.81 3.86
N VAL A 127 -11.32 0.01 3.70
CA VAL A 127 -12.68 -0.32 4.11
C VAL A 127 -13.55 -0.43 2.86
N TYR A 128 -14.02 -1.64 2.57
CA TYR A 128 -14.91 -1.90 1.44
C TYR A 128 -16.32 -1.35 1.68
N THR A 129 -17.11 -1.25 0.61
CA THR A 129 -18.41 -0.59 0.58
C THR A 129 -19.49 -1.22 1.50
N GLY A 130 -19.22 -2.39 2.07
CA GLY A 130 -20.07 -3.03 3.09
C GLY A 130 -19.55 -2.91 4.53
N GLY A 131 -18.30 -2.46 4.74
CA GLY A 131 -17.62 -2.53 6.04
C GLY A 131 -18.01 -1.41 7.00
N ILE A 132 -17.91 -1.69 8.30
CA ILE A 132 -18.14 -0.76 9.42
C ILE A 132 -19.58 -0.23 9.48
N ASN A 133 -19.97 0.62 8.53
CA ASN A 133 -21.32 1.08 8.32
C ASN A 133 -21.52 1.32 6.80
N PRO A 134 -22.35 0.51 6.13
CA PRO A 134 -22.50 0.56 4.67
C PRO A 134 -23.16 1.87 4.17
N LEU A 135 -23.73 2.70 5.05
CA LEU A 135 -24.38 3.94 4.64
C LEU A 135 -23.38 5.03 4.26
N PHE A 136 -22.12 4.94 4.72
CA PHE A 136 -21.04 5.87 4.36
C PHE A 136 -20.71 5.74 2.87
N TRP A 137 -20.58 4.50 2.41
CA TRP A 137 -19.90 4.17 1.17
C TRP A 137 -20.77 4.22 -0.08
N ARG A 138 -22.06 4.53 0.06
CA ARG A 138 -23.03 4.47 -1.04
C ARG A 138 -22.83 5.57 -2.09
N THR A 139 -22.48 6.78 -1.66
CA THR A 139 -22.24 7.92 -2.59
C THR A 139 -20.76 8.07 -2.90
N ILE A 140 -19.91 7.95 -1.88
CA ILE A 140 -18.45 8.09 -1.98
C ILE A 140 -17.86 6.81 -1.38
N SER A 141 -17.25 5.97 -2.20
CA SER A 141 -16.66 4.71 -1.76
C SER A 141 -15.45 4.93 -0.86
N GLY A 142 -15.11 3.92 -0.04
CA GLY A 142 -13.92 3.95 0.81
C GLY A 142 -12.65 4.18 0.00
N ILE A 143 -11.68 4.91 0.55
CA ILE A 143 -10.36 5.11 -0.07
C ILE A 143 -9.77 3.75 -0.47
N CYS A 144 -9.34 3.64 -1.73
CA CYS A 144 -8.71 2.44 -2.31
C CYS A 144 -9.58 1.16 -2.32
N SER A 145 -10.90 1.27 -2.12
CA SER A 145 -11.80 0.11 -2.13
C SER A 145 -11.98 -0.56 -3.50
N PHE A 146 -11.62 0.11 -4.58
CA PHE A 146 -11.63 -0.41 -5.96
C PHE A 146 -10.24 -0.56 -6.57
N ASP A 147 -9.22 0.04 -5.95
CA ASP A 147 -7.85 0.08 -6.46
C ASP A 147 -6.92 0.07 -5.24
N LEU A 148 -6.37 -1.11 -4.95
CA LEU A 148 -5.59 -1.34 -3.74
C LEU A 148 -4.21 -0.68 -3.87
N PRO A 149 -3.66 -0.10 -2.78
CA PRO A 149 -2.32 0.45 -2.83
C PRO A 149 -1.30 -0.67 -3.00
N SER A 150 -0.40 -0.51 -3.96
CA SER A 150 0.74 -1.40 -4.11
C SER A 150 2.02 -0.82 -3.49
N TYR A 151 2.94 -1.69 -3.10
CA TYR A 151 4.16 -1.31 -2.39
C TYR A 151 5.39 -1.99 -3.00
N ASP A 152 6.41 -1.19 -3.28
CA ASP A 152 7.64 -1.66 -3.90
C ASP A 152 8.70 -2.01 -2.86
N ILE A 153 9.32 -3.18 -3.04
CA ILE A 153 10.47 -3.70 -2.30
C ILE A 153 11.62 -3.87 -3.27
N GLU A 154 12.70 -3.11 -3.08
CA GLU A 154 13.88 -3.17 -3.93
C GLU A 154 14.73 -4.39 -3.56
N ILE A 155 14.69 -5.43 -4.39
CA ILE A 155 15.42 -6.69 -4.16
C ILE A 155 16.72 -6.78 -4.97
N SER A 156 17.07 -5.75 -5.74
CA SER A 156 18.36 -5.67 -6.45
C SER A 156 19.61 -6.01 -5.60
N PRO A 157 19.69 -5.64 -4.31
CA PRO A 157 20.82 -6.05 -3.46
C PRO A 157 21.06 -7.57 -3.40
N PHE A 158 20.03 -8.38 -3.64
CA PHE A 158 20.08 -9.85 -3.57
C PHE A 158 20.36 -10.52 -4.92
N LEU A 159 20.44 -9.77 -6.02
CA LEU A 159 20.65 -10.34 -7.36
C LEU A 159 21.91 -11.21 -7.46
N GLY A 160 22.97 -10.89 -6.71
CA GLY A 160 24.16 -11.75 -6.64
C GLY A 160 23.89 -13.19 -6.18
N ASN A 161 22.85 -13.40 -5.36
CA ASN A 161 22.45 -14.71 -4.87
C ASN A 161 21.44 -15.38 -5.81
N LEU A 162 20.65 -14.59 -6.56
CA LEU A 162 19.59 -15.05 -7.46
C LEU A 162 20.07 -15.40 -8.88
N LEU A 163 21.25 -14.92 -9.28
CA LEU A 163 21.80 -15.08 -10.63
C LEU A 163 22.71 -16.31 -10.76
N ASP A 164 22.36 -17.40 -10.07
CA ASP A 164 23.13 -18.64 -10.04
C ASP A 164 22.58 -19.74 -10.98
N GLY A 165 21.41 -19.50 -11.60
CA GLY A 165 20.75 -20.40 -12.52
C GLY A 165 19.97 -21.53 -11.86
N LYS A 166 19.72 -21.44 -10.54
CA LYS A 166 18.88 -22.37 -9.79
C LYS A 166 17.50 -21.77 -9.51
N MET A 167 16.61 -22.63 -9.03
CA MET A 167 15.33 -22.22 -8.48
C MET A 167 15.54 -21.63 -7.08
N HIS A 168 14.81 -20.56 -6.79
CA HIS A 168 14.76 -19.87 -5.50
C HIS A 168 13.33 -19.87 -4.96
N GLU A 169 13.18 -19.73 -3.66
CA GLU A 169 11.89 -19.72 -2.98
C GLU A 169 11.49 -18.30 -2.60
N LEU A 170 10.36 -17.82 -3.12
CA LEU A 170 9.70 -16.61 -2.62
C LEU A 170 8.56 -17.00 -1.69
N SER A 171 8.60 -16.51 -0.45
CA SER A 171 7.63 -16.83 0.58
C SER A 171 6.86 -15.59 1.06
N PHE A 172 5.55 -15.73 1.22
CA PHE A 172 4.64 -14.71 1.74
C PHE A 172 4.09 -15.14 3.10
N SER A 173 4.10 -14.23 4.07
CA SER A 173 3.54 -14.49 5.40
C SER A 173 2.87 -13.24 5.99
N VAL A 174 1.89 -13.45 6.88
CA VAL A 174 1.23 -12.39 7.64
C VAL A 174 1.33 -12.70 9.12
N THR A 175 2.03 -11.84 9.85
CA THR A 175 2.14 -11.98 11.30
C THR A 175 0.80 -11.67 11.96
N ASN A 176 0.36 -12.49 12.90
CA ASN A 176 -0.91 -12.35 13.64
C ASN A 176 -2.17 -12.28 12.75
N ALA A 177 -2.18 -12.97 11.59
CA ALA A 177 -3.39 -13.12 10.81
C ALA A 177 -4.47 -13.86 11.62
N LEU A 178 -5.59 -13.16 11.87
CA LEU A 178 -6.76 -13.67 12.59
C LEU A 178 -7.83 -14.24 11.66
N ASN A 179 -7.72 -13.95 10.37
CA ASN A 179 -8.62 -14.39 9.32
C ASN A 179 -7.84 -14.43 8.00
N VAL A 180 -8.52 -14.81 6.93
CA VAL A 180 -7.98 -14.89 5.58
C VAL A 180 -7.40 -13.57 5.09
N CYS A 181 -6.15 -13.60 4.64
CA CYS A 181 -5.50 -12.54 3.86
C CYS A 181 -5.24 -13.02 2.42
N TYR A 182 -5.66 -12.22 1.45
CA TYR A 182 -5.38 -12.48 0.04
C TYR A 182 -4.14 -11.71 -0.41
N VAL A 183 -3.17 -12.41 -0.98
CA VAL A 183 -1.87 -11.85 -1.37
C VAL A 183 -1.53 -12.27 -2.79
N ASP A 184 -1.02 -11.31 -3.55
CA ASP A 184 -0.30 -11.50 -4.80
C ASP A 184 0.93 -10.60 -4.81
N ALA A 185 1.82 -10.85 -5.77
CA ALA A 185 2.98 -9.98 -6.00
C ALA A 185 3.38 -9.98 -7.46
N ASN A 186 4.03 -8.91 -7.90
CA ASN A 186 4.65 -8.82 -9.23
C ASN A 186 6.14 -8.53 -9.09
N LEU A 187 6.97 -9.37 -9.69
CA LEU A 187 8.41 -9.13 -9.77
C LEU A 187 8.73 -8.43 -11.08
N HIS A 188 9.15 -7.18 -10.97
CA HIS A 188 9.60 -6.32 -12.06
C HIS A 188 11.11 -6.50 -12.25
N LEU A 189 11.54 -6.84 -13.46
CA LEU A 189 12.93 -7.15 -13.80
C LEU A 189 13.42 -6.25 -14.93
N TRP A 190 14.65 -5.74 -14.78
CA TRP A 190 15.35 -5.01 -15.84
C TRP A 190 16.54 -5.83 -16.33
N LEU A 191 16.65 -5.99 -17.64
CA LEU A 191 17.56 -6.92 -18.30
C LEU A 191 18.68 -6.18 -19.04
N ASP A 192 19.89 -6.71 -18.96
CA ASP A 192 21.01 -6.27 -19.79
C ASP A 192 20.85 -6.86 -21.18
N SER A 193 20.43 -6.03 -22.14
CA SER A 193 20.21 -6.47 -23.52
C SER A 193 21.51 -6.78 -24.27
N LYS A 194 22.68 -6.41 -23.73
CA LYS A 194 24.00 -6.54 -24.37
C LYS A 194 24.83 -7.67 -23.77
N SER A 195 24.37 -8.31 -22.69
CA SER A 195 25.03 -9.46 -22.08
C SER A 195 24.07 -10.62 -21.84
N GLY A 196 24.57 -11.84 -21.99
CA GLY A 196 23.85 -13.04 -21.57
C GLY A 196 23.88 -13.29 -20.06
N LYS A 197 24.74 -12.57 -19.31
CA LYS A 197 24.89 -12.72 -17.86
C LYS A 197 25.35 -11.43 -17.18
N THR A 198 24.81 -11.15 -16.00
CA THR A 198 25.26 -10.13 -15.05
C THR A 198 25.89 -10.81 -13.83
N GLU A 199 26.70 -10.05 -13.09
CA GLU A 199 27.36 -10.53 -11.87
C GLU A 199 26.94 -9.65 -10.72
N GLY A 200 26.74 -10.20 -9.53
CA GLY A 200 26.42 -9.38 -8.36
C GLY A 200 26.88 -10.01 -7.06
N LYS A 201 26.78 -9.23 -5.99
CA LYS A 201 27.05 -9.72 -4.65
C LYS A 201 26.25 -8.95 -3.61
N LEU A 202 25.59 -9.69 -2.72
CA LEU A 202 25.05 -9.13 -1.48
C LEU A 202 26.22 -8.77 -0.54
N LEU A 203 26.30 -7.52 -0.12
CA LEU A 203 27.36 -7.02 0.76
C LEU A 203 26.95 -7.06 2.23
N GLN A 204 25.73 -6.60 2.52
CA GLN A 204 25.20 -6.53 3.87
C GLN A 204 23.69 -6.68 3.83
N HIS A 205 23.16 -7.47 4.75
CA HIS A 205 21.74 -7.56 5.01
C HIS A 205 21.53 -7.55 6.51
N HIS A 206 20.63 -6.68 6.97
CA HIS A 206 20.36 -6.46 8.38
C HIS A 206 18.87 -6.32 8.60
N VAL A 207 18.32 -7.22 9.40
CA VAL A 207 16.92 -7.23 9.82
C VAL A 207 16.91 -7.11 11.34
N VAL A 208 16.30 -6.06 11.85
CA VAL A 208 16.03 -5.98 13.29
C VAL A 208 14.83 -6.90 13.57
N PRO A 209 14.91 -7.80 14.57
CA PRO A 209 13.77 -8.60 14.98
C PRO A 209 12.53 -7.75 15.23
N LEU A 210 11.35 -8.28 14.93
CA LEU A 210 10.10 -7.58 15.14
C LEU A 210 9.92 -7.22 16.62
N ASP A 211 9.92 -5.92 16.94
CA ASP A 211 9.69 -5.44 18.29
C ASP A 211 8.21 -5.16 18.50
N VAL A 212 7.54 -5.99 19.30
CA VAL A 212 6.12 -5.90 19.61
C VAL A 212 5.95 -5.60 21.09
N SER A 213 5.35 -4.46 21.40
CA SER A 213 4.86 -4.16 22.74
C SER A 213 3.34 -4.14 22.73
N SER A 214 2.72 -4.90 23.63
CA SER A 214 1.29 -4.89 23.82
C SER A 214 0.95 -4.81 25.30
N VAL A 215 0.08 -3.86 25.65
CA VAL A 215 -0.41 -3.64 27.01
C VAL A 215 -1.92 -3.77 26.98
N PHE A 216 -2.45 -4.61 27.85
CA PHE A 216 -3.87 -4.91 27.95
C PHE A 216 -4.33 -4.68 29.38
N ASP A 217 -5.37 -3.87 29.56
CA ASP A 217 -6.03 -3.65 30.85
C ASP A 217 -7.53 -3.80 30.65
N PHE A 218 -8.11 -4.87 31.18
CA PHE A 218 -9.52 -5.19 30.93
C PHE A 218 -10.20 -5.90 32.10
N LYS A 219 -11.51 -5.69 32.20
CA LYS A 219 -12.44 -6.38 33.10
C LYS A 219 -13.70 -6.76 32.33
N GLY A 220 -13.93 -8.06 32.18
CA GLY A 220 -15.01 -8.56 31.33
C GLY A 220 -14.78 -8.14 29.87
N LEU A 221 -15.78 -7.52 29.24
CA LEU A 221 -15.70 -7.02 27.87
C LEU A 221 -15.15 -5.58 27.77
N ASN A 222 -14.87 -4.94 28.90
CA ASN A 222 -14.40 -3.56 28.93
C ASN A 222 -12.90 -3.53 29.15
N GLY A 223 -12.17 -2.71 28.40
CA GLY A 223 -10.73 -2.59 28.56
C GLY A 223 -10.06 -1.69 27.54
N THR A 224 -8.79 -1.43 27.79
CA THR A 224 -7.90 -0.68 26.90
C THR A 224 -6.80 -1.60 26.41
N PHE A 225 -6.55 -1.56 25.10
CA PHE A 225 -5.56 -2.37 24.39
C PHE A 225 -4.64 -1.41 23.65
N VAL A 226 -3.36 -1.41 24.01
CA VAL A 226 -2.34 -0.61 23.34
C VAL A 226 -1.36 -1.56 22.69
N THR A 227 -1.11 -1.37 21.40
CA THR A 227 -0.13 -2.16 20.64
C THR A 227 0.78 -1.22 19.90
N ASN A 228 2.09 -1.36 20.10
CA ASN A 228 3.09 -0.70 19.28
C ASN A 228 4.01 -1.75 18.66
N THR A 229 4.42 -1.50 17.42
CA THR A 229 5.32 -2.40 16.71
C THR A 229 6.30 -1.62 15.86
N THR A 230 7.55 -2.07 15.84
CA THR A 230 8.56 -1.52 14.93
C THR A 230 9.26 -2.63 14.15
N ARG A 231 9.65 -2.32 12.91
CA ARG A 231 10.45 -3.21 12.08
C ARG A 231 11.43 -2.39 11.25
N PHE A 232 12.65 -2.88 11.12
CA PHE A 232 13.69 -2.26 10.31
C PHE A 232 14.37 -3.30 9.44
N VAL A 233 14.49 -3.01 8.14
CA VAL A 233 15.18 -3.85 7.16
C VAL A 233 16.14 -2.98 6.36
N SER A 234 17.38 -3.43 6.19
CA SER A 234 18.38 -2.77 5.36
C SER A 234 19.19 -3.79 4.58
N SER A 235 19.32 -3.58 3.27
CA SER A 235 20.04 -4.47 2.36
C SER A 235 20.94 -3.64 1.46
N THR A 236 22.19 -4.08 1.26
CA THR A 236 23.18 -3.44 0.40
C THR A 236 23.86 -4.49 -0.46
N GLY A 237 23.93 -4.25 -1.76
CA GLY A 237 24.58 -5.13 -2.72
C GLY A 237 25.04 -4.36 -3.94
N TRP A 238 25.72 -5.05 -4.85
CA TRP A 238 26.06 -4.50 -6.16
C TRP A 238 25.79 -5.51 -7.27
N VAL A 239 25.53 -4.97 -8.47
CA VAL A 239 25.39 -5.74 -9.70
C VAL A 239 26.20 -5.05 -10.80
N LYS A 240 26.92 -5.84 -11.58
CA LYS A 240 27.74 -5.43 -12.71
C LYS A 240 27.08 -5.93 -13.99
N SER A 241 26.76 -4.98 -14.87
CA SER A 241 26.23 -5.20 -16.22
C SER A 241 27.09 -4.44 -17.24
N THR A 242 26.74 -4.53 -18.52
CA THR A 242 27.38 -3.78 -19.60
C THR A 242 27.13 -2.27 -19.49
N TYR A 243 26.07 -1.87 -18.79
CA TYR A 243 25.81 -0.47 -18.47
C TYR A 243 26.71 0.04 -17.33
N GLY A 244 27.34 -0.89 -16.58
CA GLY A 244 28.38 -0.68 -15.57
C GLY A 244 28.04 -1.32 -14.22
N THR A 245 28.74 -0.91 -13.15
CA THR A 245 28.46 -1.40 -11.79
C THR A 245 27.48 -0.50 -11.04
N PHE A 246 26.38 -1.09 -10.61
CA PHE A 246 25.30 -0.50 -9.82
C PHE A 246 25.46 -0.97 -8.38
N ALA A 247 25.65 -0.05 -7.43
CA ALA A 247 25.59 -0.39 -6.00
C ALA A 247 24.27 0.12 -5.43
N THR A 248 23.46 -0.78 -4.88
CA THR A 248 22.12 -0.47 -4.38
C THR A 248 22.05 -0.71 -2.89
N LYS A 249 21.50 0.26 -2.16
CA LYS A 249 21.10 0.14 -0.77
C LYS A 249 19.60 0.42 -0.64
N TYR A 250 18.88 -0.52 -0.05
CA TYR A 250 17.47 -0.39 0.28
C TYR A 250 17.29 -0.38 1.79
N VAL A 251 16.43 0.52 2.29
CA VAL A 251 16.13 0.67 3.72
C VAL A 251 14.63 0.85 3.91
N GLN A 252 14.05 0.11 4.87
CA GLN A 252 12.68 0.25 5.36
C GLN A 252 12.67 0.50 6.88
N ASP A 253 11.88 1.48 7.34
CA ASP A 253 11.52 1.73 8.75
C ASP A 253 9.99 1.74 8.86
N LEU A 254 9.45 0.78 9.59
CA LEU A 254 8.03 0.59 9.80
C LEU A 254 7.68 0.84 11.26
N ARG A 255 6.65 1.66 11.50
CA ARG A 255 6.11 1.91 12.86
C ARG A 255 4.60 1.82 12.89
N TYR A 256 4.09 1.00 13.79
CA TYR A 256 2.67 0.79 14.03
C TYR A 256 2.36 1.21 15.46
N SER A 257 1.27 1.93 15.64
CA SER A 257 0.74 2.25 16.95
C SER A 257 -0.77 2.19 16.88
N ASN A 258 -1.37 1.47 17.83
CA ASN A 258 -2.80 1.33 17.95
C ASN A 258 -3.23 1.44 19.41
N THR A 259 -4.31 2.15 19.63
CA THR A 259 -5.05 2.14 20.90
C THR A 259 -6.49 1.78 20.60
N MET A 260 -6.99 0.74 21.26
CA MET A 260 -8.37 0.32 21.20
C MET A 260 -8.98 0.37 22.61
N VAL A 261 -10.16 0.96 22.74
CA VAL A 261 -10.94 0.96 23.98
C VAL A 261 -12.25 0.25 23.70
N MET A 262 -12.54 -0.77 24.51
CA MET A 262 -13.84 -1.42 24.59
C MET A 262 -14.52 -0.99 25.88
N ALA A 263 -15.78 -0.57 25.80
CA ALA A 263 -16.55 -0.11 26.95
C ALA A 263 -18.04 -0.46 26.77
N LYS A 264 -18.85 -0.17 27.79
CA LYS A 264 -20.30 -0.48 27.81
C LYS A 264 -20.59 -1.95 27.50
N ASP A 265 -19.79 -2.83 28.08
CA ASP A 265 -19.84 -4.29 27.89
C ASP A 265 -19.65 -4.70 26.43
N GLY A 266 -18.68 -4.05 25.77
CA GLY A 266 -18.32 -4.29 24.36
C GLY A 266 -19.18 -3.55 23.34
N ASN A 267 -20.18 -2.78 23.78
CA ASN A 267 -21.04 -2.01 22.86
C ASN A 267 -20.37 -0.75 22.32
N LEU A 268 -19.45 -0.15 23.09
CA LEU A 268 -18.65 0.98 22.67
C LEU A 268 -17.27 0.49 22.26
N GLN A 269 -16.84 0.88 21.07
CA GLN A 269 -15.49 0.65 20.59
C GLN A 269 -14.90 1.94 20.04
N ILE A 270 -13.68 2.24 20.47
CA ILE A 270 -12.90 3.40 20.00
C ILE A 270 -11.55 2.87 19.55
N VAL A 271 -11.14 3.19 18.32
CA VAL A 271 -9.83 2.81 17.77
C VAL A 271 -9.10 4.04 17.27
N ASN A 272 -7.81 4.12 17.58
CA ASN A 272 -6.90 5.11 17.01
C ASN A 272 -5.62 4.41 16.60
N GLN A 273 -5.44 4.24 15.29
CA GLN A 273 -4.34 3.54 14.66
C GLN A 273 -3.54 4.49 13.78
N THR A 274 -2.22 4.39 13.85
CA THR A 274 -1.28 5.04 12.93
C THR A 274 -0.24 4.03 12.45
N ILE A 275 -0.07 3.96 11.13
CA ILE A 275 1.05 3.26 10.48
C ILE A 275 1.96 4.32 9.87
N ARG A 276 3.27 4.15 10.03
CA ARG A 276 4.31 4.85 9.30
C ARG A 276 5.09 3.82 8.50
N PHE A 277 5.24 4.10 7.21
CA PHE A 277 6.01 3.29 6.27
C PHE A 277 6.96 4.25 5.58
N ASP A 278 8.23 4.19 5.98
CA ASP A 278 9.28 5.01 5.40
C ASP A 278 10.26 4.08 4.67
N ASP A 279 10.53 4.36 3.40
CA ASP A 279 11.47 3.59 2.61
C ASP A 279 12.42 4.50 1.81
N SER A 280 13.61 3.98 1.54
CA SER A 280 14.58 4.66 0.68
C SER A 280 15.42 3.68 -0.11
N VAL A 281 15.72 4.08 -1.34
CA VAL A 281 16.65 3.40 -2.23
C VAL A 281 17.77 4.36 -2.56
N TYR A 282 19.02 3.92 -2.42
CA TYR A 282 20.21 4.62 -2.87
C TYR A 282 20.88 3.76 -3.93
N ALA A 283 21.08 4.30 -5.12
CA ALA A 283 21.70 3.63 -6.24
C ALA A 283 22.90 4.45 -6.73
N LYS A 284 24.10 3.92 -6.54
CA LYS A 284 25.32 4.49 -7.12
C LYS A 284 25.49 3.96 -8.52
N LEU A 285 25.44 4.86 -9.49
CA LEU A 285 25.59 4.55 -10.91
C LEU A 285 27.08 4.61 -11.35
N PRO A 286 27.42 3.95 -12.46
CA PRO A 286 28.80 3.88 -12.99
C PRO A 286 29.42 5.25 -13.28
N ALA A 287 28.60 6.24 -13.67
CA ALA A 287 29.04 7.61 -13.97
C ALA A 287 29.28 8.48 -12.72
N SER A 288 29.36 7.89 -11.52
CA SER A 288 29.45 8.57 -10.20
C SER A 288 28.24 9.40 -9.79
N ASN A 289 27.15 9.37 -10.56
CA ASN A 289 25.86 9.92 -10.13
C ASN A 289 25.23 8.98 -9.10
N VAL A 290 24.81 9.54 -7.96
CA VAL A 290 23.98 8.83 -6.99
C VAL A 290 22.54 9.21 -7.29
N GLU A 291 21.74 8.24 -7.70
CA GLU A 291 20.29 8.38 -7.71
C GLU A 291 19.75 7.84 -6.40
N SER A 292 18.86 8.59 -5.76
CA SER A 292 18.22 8.12 -4.54
C SER A 292 16.74 8.45 -4.56
N LYS A 293 15.92 7.61 -3.95
CA LYS A 293 14.49 7.83 -3.82
C LYS A 293 14.14 7.60 -2.37
N LYS A 294 13.22 8.40 -1.85
CA LYS A 294 12.68 8.22 -0.51
C LYS A 294 11.20 8.48 -0.53
N SER A 295 10.45 7.63 0.15
CA SER A 295 9.04 7.85 0.44
C SER A 295 8.82 7.89 1.95
N LEU A 296 7.94 8.80 2.37
CA LEU A 296 7.45 8.86 3.75
C LEU A 296 5.93 8.73 3.69
N LYS A 297 5.39 7.61 4.15
CA LYS A 297 3.96 7.32 4.12
C LYS A 297 3.42 7.24 5.55
N ARG A 298 2.28 7.88 5.78
CA ARG A 298 1.56 7.83 7.07
C ARG A 298 0.10 7.49 6.86
N PHE A 299 -0.34 6.36 7.38
CA PHE A 299 -1.71 5.88 7.33
C PHE A 299 -2.37 6.07 8.68
N ARG A 300 -3.62 6.55 8.68
CA ARG A 300 -4.40 6.76 9.91
C ARG A 300 -5.76 6.12 9.78
N LEU A 301 -6.20 5.49 10.86
CA LEU A 301 -7.57 5.06 11.07
C LEU A 301 -8.00 5.52 12.47
N SER A 302 -9.13 6.18 12.55
CA SER A 302 -9.83 6.48 13.78
C SER A 302 -11.26 5.99 13.63
N LEU A 303 -11.74 5.20 14.59
CA LEU A 303 -13.07 4.63 14.58
C LEU A 303 -13.74 4.85 15.92
N TYR A 304 -15.02 5.17 15.87
CA TYR A 304 -15.92 5.18 17.00
C TYR A 304 -17.19 4.42 16.60
N THR A 305 -17.57 3.40 17.36
CA THR A 305 -18.86 2.71 17.22
C THR A 305 -19.52 2.58 18.58
N ASP A 306 -20.81 2.88 18.66
CA ASP A 306 -21.60 2.71 19.89
C ASP A 306 -22.95 2.08 19.58
N ASN A 307 -23.22 0.93 20.19
CA ASN A 307 -24.48 0.23 20.11
C ASN A 307 -25.35 0.57 21.32
N VAL A 308 -26.37 1.40 21.09
CA VAL A 308 -27.29 1.86 22.12
C VAL A 308 -28.59 1.07 22.02
N TYR A 309 -28.87 0.24 23.02
CA TYR A 309 -30.15 -0.48 23.09
C TYR A 309 -31.26 0.42 23.61
N GLY A 310 -32.36 0.48 22.87
CA GLY A 310 -33.62 1.09 23.28
C GLY A 310 -34.66 0.06 23.74
N GLY A 311 -35.87 0.53 24.03
CA GLY A 311 -37.01 -0.34 24.35
C GLY A 311 -37.54 -1.11 23.14
N ASN A 312 -38.32 -2.17 23.40
CA ASN A 312 -39.01 -2.97 22.38
C ASN A 312 -38.09 -3.60 21.31
N GLY A 313 -36.89 -4.04 21.69
CA GLY A 313 -35.96 -4.73 20.79
C GLY A 313 -35.35 -3.82 19.71
N THR A 314 -35.31 -2.52 19.96
CA THR A 314 -34.69 -1.53 19.07
C THR A 314 -33.24 -1.27 19.50
N GLN A 315 -32.33 -1.15 18.55
CA GLN A 315 -30.93 -0.82 18.74
C GLN A 315 -30.54 0.30 17.78
N LEU A 316 -29.75 1.25 18.27
CA LEU A 316 -29.19 2.34 17.50
C LEU A 316 -27.68 2.18 17.44
N MET A 317 -27.13 2.05 16.23
CA MET A 317 -25.70 1.95 15.98
C MET A 317 -25.20 3.30 15.49
N VAL A 318 -24.46 4.01 16.34
CA VAL A 318 -23.75 5.24 15.96
C VAL A 318 -22.37 4.85 15.48
N THR A 319 -21.90 5.42 14.38
CA THR A 319 -20.57 5.14 13.87
C THR A 319 -19.94 6.38 13.24
N ASN A 320 -18.70 6.66 13.63
CA ASN A 320 -17.85 7.68 13.02
C ASN A 320 -16.52 7.03 12.64
N VAL A 321 -16.07 7.26 11.41
CA VAL A 321 -14.78 6.77 10.92
C VAL A 321 -14.01 7.91 10.28
N THR A 322 -12.72 7.98 10.56
CA THR A 322 -11.76 8.85 9.88
C THR A 322 -10.63 7.97 9.39
N LEU A 323 -10.45 7.85 8.09
CA LEU A 323 -9.34 7.12 7.48
C LEU A 323 -8.64 8.00 6.46
N GLY A 324 -7.35 7.80 6.29
CA GLY A 324 -6.62 8.59 5.32
C GLY A 324 -5.14 8.31 5.33
N PHE A 325 -4.47 8.78 4.28
CA PHE A 325 -3.04 8.69 4.17
C PHE A 325 -2.40 9.97 3.66
N ASN A 326 -1.17 10.17 4.11
CA ASN A 326 -0.29 11.20 3.59
C ASN A 326 0.98 10.55 3.05
N GLU A 327 1.44 11.02 1.90
CA GLU A 327 2.67 10.55 1.28
C GLU A 327 3.54 11.74 0.87
N LYS A 328 4.84 11.61 1.10
CA LYS A 328 5.86 12.53 0.60
C LYS A 328 6.89 11.74 -0.19
N MET A 329 7.11 12.14 -1.43
CA MET A 329 8.13 11.55 -2.30
C MET A 329 9.30 12.49 -2.47
N PHE A 330 10.50 11.95 -2.47
CA PHE A 330 11.74 12.67 -2.71
C PHE A 330 12.53 11.97 -3.82
N LYS A 331 12.92 12.73 -4.85
CA LYS A 331 13.85 12.30 -5.93
C LYS A 331 15.32 12.28 -5.51
N ASP A 332 15.61 12.82 -4.33
CA ASP A 332 16.89 12.70 -3.65
C ASP A 332 16.56 12.48 -2.17
N ALA A 333 16.99 11.36 -1.62
CA ALA A 333 16.71 10.96 -0.24
C ALA A 333 17.23 11.95 0.80
N ASP A 334 18.23 12.77 0.45
CA ASP A 334 18.82 13.79 1.31
C ASP A 334 18.21 15.19 1.09
N ALA A 335 17.26 15.32 0.14
CA ALA A 335 16.57 16.57 -0.12
C ALA A 335 15.70 17.02 1.06
N LYS A 336 15.70 18.33 1.33
CA LYS A 336 14.89 18.94 2.39
C LYS A 336 13.40 19.09 2.01
N LEU A 337 13.11 19.18 0.72
CA LEU A 337 11.76 19.40 0.21
C LEU A 337 11.31 18.20 -0.63
N PRO A 338 10.06 17.74 -0.46
CA PRO A 338 9.52 16.66 -1.27
C PRO A 338 9.27 17.15 -2.70
N THR A 339 9.46 16.23 -3.64
CA THR A 339 9.10 16.37 -5.06
C THR A 339 7.60 16.26 -5.28
N SER A 340 6.91 15.45 -4.47
CA SER A 340 5.46 15.43 -4.43
C SER A 340 4.92 15.19 -3.03
N LEU A 341 3.74 15.75 -2.79
CA LEU A 341 2.97 15.62 -1.56
C LEU A 341 1.57 15.14 -1.92
N LEU A 342 1.10 14.12 -1.23
CA LEU A 342 -0.27 13.63 -1.32
C LEU A 342 -0.89 13.62 0.08
N ARG A 343 -2.12 14.12 0.18
CA ARG A 343 -2.97 14.06 1.37
C ARG A 343 -4.34 13.58 0.94
N ASN A 344 -4.81 12.51 1.57
CA ASN A 344 -6.14 11.97 1.32
C ASN A 344 -6.78 11.65 2.67
N LEU A 345 -7.89 12.33 2.99
CA LEU A 345 -8.62 12.17 4.24
C LEU A 345 -10.08 11.93 3.93
N GLN A 346 -10.66 10.91 4.52
CA GLN A 346 -12.08 10.57 4.40
C GLN A 346 -12.69 10.42 5.78
N GLU A 347 -13.83 11.06 5.98
CA GLU A 347 -14.58 11.08 7.22
C GLU A 347 -16.01 10.61 6.95
N GLY A 348 -16.42 9.52 7.58
CA GLY A 348 -17.76 8.93 7.48
C GLY A 348 -18.48 9.04 8.81
N ASN A 349 -19.75 9.45 8.78
CA ASN A 349 -20.60 9.47 9.96
C ASN A 349 -21.94 8.83 9.62
N GLY A 350 -22.55 8.15 10.56
CA GLY A 350 -23.88 7.62 10.33
C GLY A 350 -24.46 6.83 11.47
N VAL A 351 -25.76 6.63 11.34
CA VAL A 351 -26.61 6.07 12.36
C VAL A 351 -27.51 5.06 11.69
N ILE A 352 -27.52 3.84 12.20
CA ILE A 352 -28.43 2.78 11.77
C ILE A 352 -29.38 2.45 12.91
N VAL A 353 -30.67 2.37 12.61
CA VAL A 353 -31.68 1.88 13.54
C VAL A 353 -32.05 0.45 13.13
N VAL A 354 -31.88 -0.46 14.08
CA VAL A 354 -32.16 -1.89 13.95
C VAL A 354 -33.31 -2.24 14.89
N LYS A 355 -34.28 -3.04 14.42
CA LYS A 355 -35.35 -3.58 15.26
C LYS A 355 -35.47 -5.08 15.03
N TYR A 356 -35.37 -5.87 16.09
CA TYR A 356 -35.38 -7.34 16.01
C TYR A 356 -34.41 -7.89 14.93
N ASN A 357 -33.18 -7.35 14.88
CA ASN A 357 -32.13 -7.67 13.90
C ASN A 357 -32.41 -7.26 12.43
N VAL A 358 -33.44 -6.46 12.18
CA VAL A 358 -33.74 -5.90 10.85
C VAL A 358 -33.41 -4.41 10.84
N VAL A 359 -32.63 -3.97 9.85
CA VAL A 359 -32.38 -2.54 9.61
C VAL A 359 -33.68 -1.88 9.17
N ILE A 360 -34.19 -0.93 9.94
CA ILE A 360 -35.45 -0.23 9.65
C ILE A 360 -35.25 1.17 9.06
N SER A 361 -34.18 1.84 9.44
CA SER A 361 -33.81 3.14 8.90
C SER A 361 -32.34 3.44 9.17
N GLY A 362 -31.81 4.45 8.49
CA GLY A 362 -30.49 4.96 8.79
C GLY A 362 -30.10 6.11 7.91
N VAL A 363 -29.10 6.86 8.37
CA VAL A 363 -28.53 8.02 7.68
C VAL A 363 -27.02 7.88 7.66
N GLY A 364 -26.42 8.35 6.58
CA GLY A 364 -24.98 8.28 6.37
C GLY A 364 -24.50 9.50 5.61
N SER A 365 -23.35 10.02 6.03
CA SER A 365 -22.63 11.07 5.35
C SER A 365 -21.17 10.69 5.20
N THR A 366 -20.53 11.23 4.16
CA THR A 366 -19.11 11.04 3.93
C THR A 366 -18.54 12.28 3.31
N GLN A 367 -17.40 12.72 3.81
CA GLN A 367 -16.59 13.79 3.24
C GLN A 367 -15.22 13.23 2.88
N GLN A 368 -14.69 13.62 1.72
CA GLN A 368 -13.33 13.30 1.31
C GLN A 368 -12.61 14.55 0.84
N SER A 369 -11.44 14.79 1.41
CA SER A 369 -10.50 15.82 0.98
C SER A 369 -9.25 15.16 0.41
N TYR A 370 -9.04 15.33 -0.89
CA TYR A 370 -7.89 14.84 -1.63
C TYR A 370 -7.07 16.03 -2.12
N ASP A 371 -5.77 16.02 -1.87
CA ASP A 371 -4.83 17.05 -2.31
C ASP A 371 -3.51 16.40 -2.74
N TYR A 372 -3.21 16.48 -4.04
CA TYR A 372 -1.97 16.05 -4.65
C TYR A 372 -1.26 17.27 -5.24
N ASN A 373 0.01 17.43 -4.88
CA ASN A 373 0.88 18.47 -5.37
C ASN A 373 2.21 17.85 -5.81
N GLY A 374 2.46 17.80 -7.12
CA GLY A 374 3.72 17.32 -7.70
C GLY A 374 4.33 18.33 -8.67
N ASP A 375 5.54 18.05 -9.15
CA ASP A 375 6.30 18.95 -10.04
C ASP A 375 5.55 19.36 -11.32
N LYS A 376 4.79 18.43 -11.91
CA LYS A 376 4.15 18.60 -13.23
C LYS A 376 2.62 18.67 -13.17
N PHE A 377 2.04 18.24 -12.06
CA PHE A 377 0.61 18.04 -11.93
C PHE A 377 0.17 18.29 -10.50
N CYS A 378 -0.91 19.05 -10.35
CA CYS A 378 -1.58 19.27 -9.08
C CYS A 378 -3.06 18.99 -9.25
N TYR A 379 -3.65 18.35 -8.25
CA TYR A 379 -5.06 18.02 -8.23
C TYR A 379 -5.56 18.01 -6.81
N SER A 380 -6.64 18.73 -6.55
CA SER A 380 -7.39 18.59 -5.32
C SER A 380 -8.88 18.48 -5.58
N ARG A 381 -9.54 17.71 -4.73
CA ARG A 381 -10.99 17.56 -4.70
C ARG A 381 -11.46 17.50 -3.27
N ASN A 382 -12.43 18.34 -2.93
CA ASN A 382 -13.17 18.25 -1.68
C ASN A 382 -14.60 17.92 -2.04
N ILE A 383 -15.07 16.75 -1.61
CA ILE A 383 -16.40 16.25 -1.95
C ILE A 383 -17.11 15.77 -0.69
N SER A 384 -18.37 16.14 -0.55
CA SER A 384 -19.20 15.76 0.58
C SER A 384 -20.52 15.18 0.12
N SER A 385 -21.00 14.17 0.84
CA SER A 385 -22.29 13.54 0.61
C SER A 385 -23.06 13.37 1.90
N SER A 386 -24.38 13.44 1.81
CA SER A 386 -25.31 13.16 2.90
C SER A 386 -26.56 12.49 2.33
N ASN A 387 -26.96 11.36 2.93
CA ASN A 387 -28.16 10.61 2.58
C ASN A 387 -28.32 10.37 1.06
N TYR A 388 -27.26 9.84 0.43
CA TYR A 388 -27.19 9.49 -1.00
C TYR A 388 -27.07 10.66 -1.98
N ILE A 389 -26.95 11.89 -1.48
CA ILE A 389 -26.87 13.09 -2.30
C ILE A 389 -25.50 13.74 -2.09
N ILE A 390 -24.85 14.16 -3.19
CA ILE A 390 -23.66 15.01 -3.13
C ILE A 390 -24.13 16.42 -2.75
N VAL A 391 -23.59 16.93 -1.64
CA VAL A 391 -23.96 18.25 -1.10
C VAL A 391 -22.93 19.33 -1.44
N ASP A 392 -21.69 18.92 -1.70
CA ASP A 392 -20.59 19.80 -2.08
C ASP A 392 -19.58 19.02 -2.93
N ASP A 393 -19.01 19.66 -3.95
CA ASP A 393 -17.97 19.08 -4.82
C ASP A 393 -17.13 20.20 -5.45
N GLU A 394 -15.97 20.46 -4.85
CA GLU A 394 -14.99 21.40 -5.36
C GLU A 394 -13.79 20.67 -5.95
N VAL A 395 -13.45 20.96 -7.21
CA VAL A 395 -12.27 20.42 -7.90
C VAL A 395 -11.32 21.55 -8.29
N ARG A 396 -10.03 21.37 -8.04
CA ARG A 396 -8.98 22.30 -8.46
C ARG A 396 -7.83 21.53 -9.12
N LYS A 397 -7.24 22.11 -10.16
CA LYS A 397 -6.12 21.54 -10.93
C LYS A 397 -4.89 22.44 -10.96
N THR A 398 -4.91 23.51 -10.15
CA THR A 398 -3.86 24.52 -10.12
C THR A 398 -2.91 24.26 -8.97
N CYS A 399 -1.62 24.31 -9.25
CA CYS A 399 -0.62 24.32 -8.21
C CYS A 399 -0.68 25.67 -7.48
N ASN A 400 -0.99 25.67 -6.18
CA ASN A 400 -0.81 26.87 -5.37
C ASN A 400 0.70 27.13 -5.23
N GLU A 401 1.22 28.19 -5.83
CA GLU A 401 2.63 28.60 -5.71
C GLU A 401 3.05 28.99 -4.27
N ARG A 402 2.11 29.00 -3.31
CA ARG A 402 2.26 29.62 -1.99
C ARG A 402 2.98 28.79 -0.91
N SER A 403 3.66 27.70 -1.24
CA SER A 403 4.47 26.95 -0.25
C SER A 403 5.94 26.75 -0.63
N LYS A 404 6.47 27.52 -1.58
CA LYS A 404 7.92 27.57 -1.88
C LYS A 404 8.64 28.78 -1.27
N THR A 405 7.93 29.68 -0.58
CA THR A 405 8.50 30.91 0.00
C THR A 405 8.37 30.93 1.52
N LEU A 406 9.39 30.39 2.20
CA LEU A 406 9.79 30.82 3.54
C LEU A 406 11.32 30.70 3.68
N VAL A 407 12.02 31.37 2.76
CA VAL A 407 13.40 31.83 3.00
C VAL A 407 13.36 33.34 2.79
N GLY A 408 12.74 34.03 3.74
CA GLY A 408 12.94 35.47 3.90
C GLY A 408 14.30 35.65 4.56
N TYR A 409 15.30 36.03 3.76
CA TYR A 409 16.55 36.59 4.25
C TYR A 409 16.23 37.87 5.04
N GLY A 410 16.12 37.73 6.37
CA GLY A 410 16.14 38.85 7.29
C GLY A 410 17.56 39.38 7.40
N LEU A 411 17.97 40.23 6.46
CA LEU A 411 19.11 41.12 6.63
C LEU A 411 18.76 42.14 7.72
N THR A 412 19.09 41.84 8.98
CA THR A 412 19.13 42.87 10.03
C THR A 412 20.33 43.77 9.78
N ARG A 413 20.06 44.87 9.08
CA ARG A 413 20.96 46.01 8.94
C ARG A 413 20.97 46.74 10.28
N TRP A 414 22.10 46.66 10.99
CA TRP A 414 22.43 47.52 12.12
C TRP A 414 22.58 48.99 11.65
N TRP A 415 22.61 49.88 12.64
CA TRP A 415 23.18 51.25 12.70
C TRP A 415 22.15 52.35 13.02
N PRO A 416 22.55 53.41 13.76
CA PRO A 416 23.71 53.57 14.66
C PRO A 416 23.40 53.32 16.14
#